data_AF-A0A2S2PP16-F1
#
_entry.id   AF-A0A2S2PP16-F1
#
_cell.length_a   1.000
_cell.length_b   1.000
_cell.length_c   1.000
_cell.angle_alpha   90.00
_cell.angle_beta   90.00
_cell.angle_gamma   90.00
#
_symmetry.space_group_name_H-M   'P 1'
#
loop_
_entity.id
_entity.type
_entity.pdbx_description
1 polymer ?
#
loop_
_entity_poly.entity_id
_entity_poly.type
_entity_poly.pdbx_seq_one_letter_code
_entity_poly.pdbx_strand_id
1 'polypeptide(L)'
;MCISQVLPIVMQNCCPSFSLSQCSYKVERNRETTARITVWRSYGVKRSYTLETSYCGCDEGQYKGFHFGIKQLKEIGSTFCMSLSSLEEETKKRANLPASNRLSTITPSSSSKSMDFVDEEQSDSD
;
A
#
# COMPACT_ATOMS: atom_id res chain seq x y z
N MET A 1 11.10 -11.12 -16.98
CA MET A 1 9.83 -10.60 -16.41
C MET A 1 10.16 -9.45 -15.49
N CYS A 2 9.28 -8.46 -15.34
CA CYS A 2 9.37 -7.41 -14.31
C CYS A 2 8.29 -7.64 -13.23
N ILE A 3 8.53 -7.13 -12.02
CA ILE A 3 7.51 -7.13 -10.96
C ILE A 3 6.43 -6.11 -11.36
N SER A 4 5.15 -6.50 -11.29
CA SER A 4 4.04 -5.58 -11.56
C SER A 4 4.04 -4.44 -10.54
N GLN A 5 3.63 -3.23 -10.91
CA GLN A 5 3.56 -2.10 -9.97
C GLN A 5 2.13 -1.60 -9.77
N VAL A 6 1.12 -2.30 -10.31
CA VAL A 6 -0.27 -1.85 -10.24
C VAL A 6 -0.77 -1.74 -8.79
N LEU A 7 -0.53 -2.76 -7.96
CA LEU A 7 -1.02 -2.76 -6.57
C LEU A 7 -0.41 -1.60 -5.74
N PRO A 8 0.92 -1.39 -5.71
CA PRO A 8 1.52 -0.21 -5.08
C PRO A 8 0.94 1.13 -5.58
N ILE A 9 0.68 1.27 -6.88
CA ILE A 9 0.11 2.51 -7.42
C ILE A 9 -1.33 2.71 -6.93
N VAL A 10 -2.13 1.65 -6.86
CA VAL A 10 -3.49 1.73 -6.31
C VAL A 10 -3.44 2.12 -4.83
N MET A 11 -2.54 1.50 -4.05
CA MET A 11 -2.37 1.84 -2.63
C MET A 11 -1.94 3.29 -2.41
N GLN A 12 -1.05 3.84 -3.24
CA GLN A 12 -0.66 5.26 -3.17
C GLN A 12 -1.84 6.22 -3.24
N ASN A 13 -2.88 5.85 -4.00
CA ASN A 13 -4.04 6.71 -4.22
C ASN A 13 -5.09 6.61 -3.11
N CYS A 14 -5.05 5.56 -2.27
CA CYS A 14 -6.10 5.30 -1.29
C CYS A 14 -5.60 5.12 0.16
N CYS A 15 -4.32 4.86 0.36
CA CYS A 15 -3.71 4.67 1.68
C CYS A 15 -2.84 5.87 2.02
N PRO A 16 -3.26 6.73 2.97
CA PRO A 16 -2.50 7.93 3.34
C PRO A 16 -1.11 7.65 3.91
N SER A 17 -0.92 6.46 4.47
CA SER A 17 0.32 5.97 5.07
C SER A 17 1.24 5.24 4.07
N PHE A 18 0.84 5.11 2.80
CA PHE A 18 1.60 4.39 1.79
C PHE A 18 2.37 5.35 0.89
N SER A 19 3.64 5.06 0.66
CA SER A 19 4.51 5.84 -0.21
C SER A 19 5.10 4.97 -1.33
N LEU A 20 4.70 5.28 -2.56
CA LEU A 20 5.19 4.61 -3.77
C LEU A 20 6.66 4.95 -4.03
N SER A 21 7.11 6.15 -3.68
CA SER A 21 8.50 6.59 -3.85
C SER A 21 9.46 5.81 -2.95
N GLN A 22 8.99 5.32 -1.80
CA GLN A 22 9.75 4.47 -0.89
C GLN A 22 9.74 2.97 -1.27
N CYS A 23 8.99 2.58 -2.31
CA CYS A 23 8.96 1.18 -2.76
C CYS A 23 10.24 0.80 -3.53
N SER A 24 10.81 -0.37 -3.22
CA SER A 24 11.94 -0.95 -3.97
C SER A 24 11.54 -2.23 -4.69
N TYR A 25 11.75 -2.25 -6.01
CA TYR A 25 11.46 -3.39 -6.89
C TYR A 25 12.72 -4.12 -7.36
N LYS A 26 13.88 -3.75 -6.82
CA LYS A 26 15.17 -4.31 -7.21
C LYS A 26 15.25 -5.78 -6.80
N VAL A 27 15.66 -6.62 -7.73
CA VAL A 27 15.97 -8.03 -7.47
C VAL A 27 17.49 -8.17 -7.37
N GLU A 28 17.97 -8.48 -6.17
CA GLU A 28 19.39 -8.64 -5.88
C GLU A 28 19.77 -10.12 -5.87
N ARG A 29 21.00 -10.44 -6.31
CA ARG A 29 21.46 -11.82 -6.48
C ARG A 29 21.41 -12.64 -5.17
N ASN A 30 21.69 -12.00 -4.04
CA ASN A 30 21.62 -12.62 -2.70
C ASN A 30 20.19 -12.81 -2.18
N ARG A 31 19.16 -12.26 -2.85
CA ARG A 31 17.75 -12.40 -2.48
C ARG A 31 16.97 -13.30 -3.42
N GLU A 32 17.63 -13.93 -4.40
CA GLU A 32 16.96 -14.75 -5.41
C GLU A 32 16.24 -15.97 -4.81
N THR A 33 16.77 -16.51 -3.71
CA THR A 33 16.20 -17.65 -2.98
C THR A 33 15.11 -17.25 -1.99
N THR A 34 14.82 -15.95 -1.81
CA THR A 34 13.72 -15.54 -0.93
C THR A 34 12.38 -16.01 -1.48
N ALA A 35 11.45 -16.33 -0.60
CA ALA A 35 10.14 -16.86 -0.97
C ALA A 35 9.43 -15.95 -1.99
N ARG A 36 9.46 -14.63 -1.77
CA ARG A 36 8.88 -13.63 -2.69
C ARG A 36 9.43 -13.74 -4.11
N ILE A 37 10.76 -13.82 -4.26
CA ILE A 37 11.39 -13.89 -5.58
C ILE A 37 11.15 -15.25 -6.23
N THR A 38 11.17 -16.33 -5.46
CA THR A 38 10.87 -17.69 -5.95
C THR A 38 9.44 -17.79 -6.45
N VAL A 39 8.46 -17.28 -5.68
CA VAL A 39 7.04 -17.25 -6.07
C VAL A 39 6.82 -16.44 -7.36
N TRP A 40 7.51 -15.30 -7.50
CA TRP A 40 7.45 -14.50 -8.72
C TRP A 40 8.12 -15.17 -9.94
N ARG A 41 9.32 -15.73 -9.78
CA ARG A 41 10.10 -16.29 -10.89
C ARG A 41 9.65 -17.69 -11.30
N SER A 42 9.48 -18.59 -10.33
CA SER A 42 9.26 -20.02 -10.58
C SER A 42 7.78 -20.36 -10.78
N TYR A 43 6.88 -19.62 -10.12
CA TYR A 43 5.44 -19.88 -10.17
C TYR A 43 4.66 -18.83 -10.97
N GLY A 44 5.34 -17.83 -11.55
CA GLY A 44 4.73 -16.84 -12.44
C GLY A 44 3.77 -15.86 -11.74
N VAL A 45 3.80 -15.78 -10.41
CA VAL A 45 2.95 -14.86 -9.64
C VAL A 45 3.48 -13.44 -9.83
N LYS A 46 2.88 -12.69 -10.77
CA LYS A 46 3.31 -11.35 -11.19
C LYS A 46 3.34 -10.29 -10.07
N ARG A 47 2.64 -10.56 -8.98
CA ARG A 47 2.37 -9.65 -7.85
C ARG A 47 2.79 -10.31 -6.55
N SER A 48 4.10 -10.44 -6.34
CA SER A 48 4.67 -10.95 -5.10
C SER A 48 5.44 -9.84 -4.40
N TYR A 49 4.93 -9.41 -3.24
CA TYR A 49 5.45 -8.25 -2.51
C TYR A 49 5.65 -8.59 -1.03
N THR A 50 6.47 -7.78 -0.37
CA THR A 50 6.45 -7.66 1.09
C THR A 50 5.92 -6.27 1.38
N LEU A 51 4.86 -6.18 2.18
CA LEU A 51 4.35 -4.90 2.67
C LEU A 51 4.94 -4.67 4.05
N GLU A 52 5.68 -3.58 4.21
CA GLU A 52 6.37 -3.21 5.45
C GLU A 52 5.67 -1.98 6.05
N THR A 53 5.53 -1.95 7.37
CA THR A 53 4.97 -0.81 8.09
C THR A 53 5.98 -0.34 9.13
N SER A 54 6.10 0.98 9.28
CA SER A 54 7.00 1.59 10.26
C SER A 54 6.38 1.52 11.66
N TYR A 55 7.18 1.14 12.65
CA TYR A 55 6.76 1.22 14.05
C TYR A 55 6.60 2.67 14.53
N CYS A 56 7.53 3.55 14.12
CA CYS A 56 7.55 4.95 14.54
C CYS A 56 6.64 5.87 13.70
N GLY A 57 5.84 5.30 12.79
CA GLY A 57 4.96 6.06 11.89
C GLY A 57 5.67 6.64 10.68
N CYS A 58 5.08 7.68 10.09
CA CYS A 58 5.54 8.32 8.86
C CYS A 58 6.22 9.66 9.10
N ASP A 59 7.12 9.99 8.19
CA ASP A 59 7.88 11.23 8.05
C ASP A 59 7.23 12.20 7.03
N GLU A 60 6.17 11.75 6.36
CA GLU A 60 5.38 12.49 5.36
C GLU A 60 3.88 12.25 5.54
N GLY A 61 3.06 13.07 4.88
CA GLY A 61 1.61 12.91 4.85
C GLY A 61 0.89 13.29 6.16
N GLN A 62 -0.37 12.87 6.28
CA GLN A 62 -1.26 13.29 7.37
C GLN A 62 -0.83 12.81 8.76
N TYR A 63 -0.02 11.74 8.83
CA TYR A 63 0.47 11.15 10.07
C TYR A 63 1.92 11.53 10.39
N LYS A 64 2.46 12.54 9.70
CA LYS A 64 3.82 13.01 9.91
C LYS A 64 4.05 13.38 11.38
N GLY A 65 5.08 12.79 11.98
CA GLY A 65 5.49 13.08 13.36
C GLY A 65 4.66 12.37 14.44
N PHE A 66 3.75 11.46 14.05
CA PHE A 66 2.98 10.64 14.97
C PHE A 66 3.32 9.16 14.79
N HIS A 67 3.41 8.42 15.90
CA HIS A 67 3.57 6.97 15.85
C HIS A 67 2.29 6.30 15.35
N PHE A 68 2.44 5.16 14.66
CA PHE A 68 1.28 4.37 14.28
C PHE A 68 0.68 3.65 15.47
N GLY A 69 -0.60 3.93 15.73
CA GLY A 69 -1.43 3.14 16.63
C GLY A 69 -2.26 2.10 15.88
N ILE A 70 -3.09 1.38 16.64
CA ILE A 70 -3.99 0.35 16.11
C ILE A 70 -4.91 0.92 15.02
N LYS A 71 -5.38 2.16 15.18
CA LYS A 71 -6.27 2.82 14.21
C LYS A 71 -5.62 2.94 12.84
N GLN A 72 -4.39 3.44 12.78
CA GLN A 72 -3.64 3.61 11.52
C GLN A 72 -3.30 2.25 10.90
N LEU A 73 -2.90 1.26 11.71
CA LEU A 73 -2.62 -0.09 11.23
C LEU A 73 -3.88 -0.75 10.63
N LYS A 74 -5.05 -0.56 11.26
CA LYS A 74 -6.34 -1.01 10.71
C LYS A 74 -6.70 -0.29 9.41
N GLU A 75 -6.44 1.02 9.30
CA GLU A 75 -6.65 1.78 8.08
C GLU A 75 -5.77 1.25 6.93
N ILE A 76 -4.49 0.99 7.20
CA ILE A 76 -3.56 0.38 6.22
C ILE A 76 -4.09 -0.98 5.76
N GLY A 77 -4.54 -1.84 6.68
CA GLY A 77 -5.13 -3.14 6.35
C GLY A 77 -6.41 -3.03 5.52
N SER A 78 -7.31 -2.11 5.88
CA SER A 78 -8.57 -1.88 5.16
C SER A 78 -8.32 -1.38 3.74
N THR A 79 -7.44 -0.38 3.58
CA THR A 79 -7.07 0.19 2.27
C THR A 79 -6.32 -0.83 1.41
N PHE A 80 -5.51 -1.72 2.00
CA PHE A 80 -4.91 -2.85 1.31
C PHE A 80 -5.97 -3.80 0.72
N CYS A 81 -6.96 -4.22 1.51
CA CYS A 81 -8.05 -5.06 1.02
C CYS A 81 -8.86 -4.39 -0.10
N MET A 82 -9.19 -3.11 0.07
CA MET A 82 -9.86 -2.30 -0.96
C MET A 82 -9.04 -2.24 -2.26
N SER A 83 -7.72 -2.11 -2.15
CA SER A 83 -6.80 -2.10 -3.29
C SER A 83 -6.75 -3.44 -4.01
N LEU A 84 -6.86 -4.55 -3.28
CA LEU A 84 -6.95 -5.88 -3.89
C LEU A 84 -8.26 -6.05 -4.66
N SER A 85 -9.39 -5.57 -4.12
CA SER A 85 -10.70 -5.66 -4.77
C SER A 85 -10.77 -4.87 -6.09
N SER A 86 -10.09 -3.72 -6.19
CA SER A 86 -10.06 -2.92 -7.44
C SER A 86 -8.97 -3.35 -8.42
N LEU A 87 -8.15 -4.33 -8.07
CA LEU A 87 -6.89 -4.61 -8.74
C LEU A 87 -7.06 -5.12 -10.18
N GLU A 88 -8.09 -5.91 -10.45
CA GLU A 88 -8.37 -6.43 -11.78
C GLU A 88 -8.68 -5.29 -12.76
N GLU A 89 -9.62 -4.42 -12.38
CA GLU A 89 -10.04 -3.28 -13.19
C GLU A 89 -8.89 -2.29 -13.40
N GLU A 90 -8.13 -1.98 -12.36
CA GLU A 90 -6.95 -1.12 -12.46
C GLU A 90 -5.85 -1.71 -13.36
N THR A 91 -5.74 -3.05 -13.41
CA THR A 91 -4.81 -3.71 -14.33
C THR A 91 -5.26 -3.56 -15.78
N LYS A 92 -6.55 -3.77 -16.08
CA LYS A 92 -7.11 -3.62 -17.44
C LYS A 92 -6.98 -2.18 -17.92
N LYS A 93 -7.36 -1.20 -17.09
CA LYS A 93 -7.23 0.23 -17.39
C LYS A 93 -5.80 0.60 -17.78
N ARG A 94 -4.80 0.13 -17.03
CA ARG A 94 -3.37 0.44 -17.29
C ARG A 94 -2.79 -0.31 -18.48
N ALA A 95 -3.33 -1.48 -18.83
CA ALA A 95 -2.95 -2.17 -20.06
C ALA A 95 -3.34 -1.35 -21.29
N ASN A 96 -4.48 -0.65 -21.22
CA ASN A 96 -5.02 0.17 -22.30
C ASN A 96 -4.40 1.57 -22.40
N LEU A 97 -3.64 2.03 -21.39
CA LEU A 97 -2.94 3.32 -21.43
C LEU A 97 -1.69 3.27 -22.32
N PRO A 98 -1.36 4.36 -23.04
CA PRO A 98 -0.09 4.48 -23.76
C PRO A 98 1.10 4.35 -22.79
N ALA A 99 2.21 3.80 -23.27
CA ALA A 99 3.36 3.41 -22.44
C ALA A 99 3.90 4.55 -21.56
N SER A 100 3.89 5.79 -22.06
CA SER A 100 4.33 6.98 -21.34
C SER A 100 3.48 7.35 -20.12
N ASN A 101 2.24 6.87 -20.03
CA ASN A 101 1.29 7.26 -18.97
C ASN A 101 1.04 6.17 -17.91
N ARG A 102 1.68 5.00 -18.01
CA ARG A 102 1.36 3.87 -17.12
C ARG A 102 1.78 4.09 -15.66
N LEU A 103 2.69 5.04 -15.38
CA LEU A 103 3.22 5.33 -14.04
C LEU A 103 2.85 6.75 -13.53
N SER A 104 2.35 7.64 -14.39
CA SER A 104 2.23 9.08 -14.10
C SER A 104 0.91 9.53 -13.45
N THR A 105 -0.02 8.64 -13.15
CA THR A 105 -1.27 9.03 -12.44
C THR A 105 -1.03 9.14 -10.94
N ILE A 106 -0.28 10.17 -10.54
CA ILE A 106 -0.19 10.66 -9.17
C ILE A 106 -1.15 11.84 -9.10
N THR A 107 -2.34 11.64 -8.56
CA THR A 107 -3.26 12.75 -8.22
C THR A 107 -3.35 12.84 -6.71
N PRO A 108 -2.93 13.96 -6.08
CA PRO A 108 -3.19 14.17 -4.67
C PRO A 108 -4.67 14.54 -4.52
N SER A 109 -5.53 13.57 -4.24
CA SER A 109 -6.90 13.88 -3.81
C SER A 109 -6.91 14.08 -2.29
N SER A 110 -6.70 15.33 -1.90
CA SER A 110 -7.11 15.86 -0.61
C SER A 110 -8.63 15.73 -0.43
N SER A 111 -9.09 15.00 0.59
CA SER A 111 -10.41 15.21 1.18
C SER A 111 -10.49 14.56 2.56
N SER A 112 -10.04 15.33 3.56
CA SER A 112 -10.41 15.15 4.95
C SER A 112 -11.93 15.15 5.10
N LYS A 113 -12.49 14.13 5.75
CA LYS A 113 -13.75 14.25 6.48
C LYS A 113 -13.53 13.69 7.88
N SER A 114 -13.51 14.59 8.86
CA SER A 114 -13.64 14.27 10.27
C SER A 114 -15.01 13.67 10.54
N MET A 115 -15.03 12.50 11.16
CA MET A 115 -16.19 11.98 11.88
C MET A 115 -15.76 11.82 13.32
N ASP A 116 -16.29 12.69 14.17
CA ASP A 116 -16.21 12.59 15.62
C ASP A 116 -17.22 11.54 16.09
N PHE A 117 -16.78 10.57 16.91
CA PHE A 117 -17.70 9.80 17.74
C PHE A 117 -17.04 9.27 19.02
N VAL A 118 -17.48 9.89 20.12
CA VAL A 118 -17.79 9.41 21.49
C VAL A 118 -16.96 8.25 22.05
N ASP A 119 -16.16 8.57 23.08
CA ASP A 119 -15.57 7.61 24.02
C ASP A 119 -16.67 6.95 24.86
N GLU A 120 -16.77 5.63 24.81
CA GLU A 120 -17.53 4.82 25.76
C GLU A 120 -16.53 4.33 26.81
N GLU A 121 -16.54 4.95 27.99
CA GLU A 121 -15.77 4.49 29.16
C GLU A 121 -16.23 3.09 29.56
N GLN A 122 -15.29 2.15 29.62
CA GLN A 122 -15.53 0.84 30.20
C GLN A 122 -14.90 0.82 31.60
N SER A 123 -15.78 0.84 32.60
CA SER A 123 -15.47 0.71 34.02
C SER A 123 -15.04 -0.73 34.34
N ASP A 124 -13.78 -0.94 34.69
CA ASP A 124 -13.36 -2.14 35.39
C ASP A 124 -13.79 -2.02 36.87
N SER A 125 -14.54 -3.02 37.34
CA SER A 125 -14.90 -3.19 38.75
C SER A 125 -14.09 -4.37 39.29
N ASP A 126 -13.45 -4.19 40.45
CA ASP A 126 -12.74 -5.24 41.21
C ASP A 126 -13.63 -6.42 41.61
#